data_AF-M0ZVW7-F1
#
_entry.id   AF-M0ZVW7-F1
#
_cell.length_a   1.000
_cell.length_b   1.000
_cell.length_c   1.000
_cell.angle_alpha   90.00
_cell.angle_beta   90.00
_cell.angle_gamma   90.00
#
_symmetry.space_group_name_H-M   'P 1'
#
loop_
_entity.id
_entity.type
_entity.pdbx_description
1 polymer ?
#
loop_
_entity_poly.entity_id
_entity_poly.type
_entity_poly.pdbx_seq_one_letter_code
_entity_poly.pdbx_strand_id
1 'polypeptide(L)' 'MHIILDEIILGGQVLETDSVEVVRAVEEISKVESTTSAGTLINKSIPSWWAR' A
#
# COMPACT_ATOMS: atom_id res chain seq x y z
N MET A 1 -4.18 4.38 -6.56
CA MET A 1 -5.45 5.13 -6.53
C MET A 1 -6.05 5.11 -5.13
N HIS A 2 -6.32 3.94 -4.52
CA HIS A 2 -6.87 3.88 -3.15
C HIS A 2 -5.98 4.59 -2.12
N ILE A 3 -4.65 4.36 -2.15
CA ILE A 3 -3.70 5.04 -1.26
C ILE A 3 -3.82 6.57 -1.35
N ILE A 4 -3.89 7.13 -2.56
CA ILE A 4 -4.02 8.59 -2.75
C ILE A 4 -5.35 9.09 -2.16
N LEU A 5 -6.43 8.33 -2.33
CA LEU A 5 -7.73 8.70 -1.75
C LEU A 5 -7.72 8.63 -0.23
N ASP A 6 -7.05 7.64 0.35
CA ASP A 6 -6.95 7.48 1.80
C ASP A 6 -6.13 8.62 2.44
N GLU A 7 -5.13 9.16 1.74
CA GLU A 7 -4.39 10.36 2.20
C GLU A 7 -5.24 11.63 2.16
N ILE A 8 -6.21 11.73 1.25
CA ILE A 8 -7.08 12.92 1.12
C ILE A 8 -8.32 12.80 2.02
N ILE A 9 -8.94 11.62 2.07
CA ILE A 9 -10.21 11.37 2.80
C ILE A 9 -10.17 9.98 3.46
N LEU A 10 -10.42 9.93 4.76
CA LEU A 10 -10.61 8.68 5.49
C LEU A 10 -11.90 8.74 6.33
N GLY A 11 -12.74 7.71 6.22
CA GLY A 11 -14.00 7.64 6.97
C GLY A 11 -14.97 8.79 6.67
N GLY A 12 -14.87 9.41 5.48
CA GLY A 12 -15.68 10.56 5.09
C GLY A 12 -15.19 11.91 5.64
N GLN A 13 -14.05 11.94 6.33
CA GLN A 13 -13.40 13.16 6.79
C GLN A 13 -12.18 13.49 5.92
N VAL A 14 -11.96 14.79 5.66
CA VAL A 14 -10.76 15.25 4.96
C VAL A 14 -9.56 15.15 5.89
N LEU A 15 -8.49 14.49 5.43
CA LEU A 15 -7.23 14.36 6.16
C LEU A 15 -6.21 15.37 5.67
N GLU A 16 -5.86 15.31 4.38
CA GLU A 16 -4.88 16.20 3.77
C GLU A 16 -5.48 16.96 2.57
N THR A 17 -5.09 18.23 2.44
CA THR A 17 -5.53 19.12 1.35
C THR A 17 -4.37 19.68 0.54
N ASP A 18 -3.14 19.63 1.07
CA ASP A 18 -1.95 19.98 0.31
C ASP A 18 -1.50 18.80 -0.56
N SER A 19 -1.56 19.00 -1.88
CA SER A 19 -1.18 17.99 -2.85
C SER A 19 0.30 17.61 -2.77
N VAL A 20 1.17 18.51 -2.28
CA VAL A 20 2.59 18.22 -2.10
C VAL A 20 2.80 17.21 -0.97
N GLU A 21 2.09 17.37 0.15
CA GLU A 21 2.15 16.45 1.28
C GLU A 21 1.51 15.10 0.93
N VAL A 22 0.38 15.09 0.21
CA VAL A 22 -0.24 13.84 -0.31
C VAL A 22 0.74 13.05 -1.17
N VAL A 23 1.42 13.71 -2.12
CA VAL A 23 2.36 13.02 -3.01
C VAL A 23 3.57 12.52 -2.24
N ARG A 24 4.10 13.29 -1.29
CA ARG A 24 5.22 12.86 -0.43
C ARG A 24 4.87 11.59 0.34
N ALA A 25 3.71 11.58 1.01
CA ALA A 25 3.25 10.41 1.77
C ALA A 25 3.09 9.18 0.87
N VAL A 26 2.50 9.34 -0.31
CA VAL A 26 2.33 8.27 -1.30
C VAL A 26 3.69 7.72 -1.78
N GLU A 27 4.68 8.57 -2.01
CA GLU A 27 6.04 8.15 -2.38
C GLU A 27 6.73 7.35 -1.28
N GLU A 28 6.59 7.78 -0.03
CA GLU A 28 7.14 7.06 1.13
C GLU A 28 6.51 5.67 1.29
N ILE A 29 5.20 5.56 1.14
CA ILE A 29 4.47 4.28 1.14
C ILE A 29 4.99 3.37 0.03
N SER A 30 5.07 3.88 -1.21
CA SER A 30 5.57 3.13 -2.36
C SER A 30 7.00 2.61 -2.17
N LYS A 31 7.87 3.43 -1.56
CA LYS A 31 9.23 3.01 -1.21
C LYS A 31 9.23 1.85 -0.22
N VAL A 32 8.41 1.92 0.84
CA VAL A 32 8.31 0.82 1.82
C VAL A 32 7.71 -0.44 1.18
N GLU A 33 6.69 -0.32 0.34
CA GLU A 33 6.10 -1.45 -0.39
C GLU A 33 7.10 -2.14 -1.32
N SER A 34 7.94 -1.36 -2.03
CA SER A 34 8.96 -1.90 -2.93
C SER A 34 10.04 -2.69 -2.17
N THR A 35 10.48 -2.18 -1.01
CA THR A 35 11.46 -2.87 -0.15
C THR A 35 10.85 -4.12 0.50
N THR A 36 9.58 -4.06 0.91
CA THR A 36 8.85 -5.20 1.48
C THR A 36 8.60 -6.29 0.44
N SER A 37 8.26 -5.92 -0.78
CA SER A 37 8.10 -6.86 -1.90
C SER A 37 9.39 -7.59 -2.24
N ALA A 38 10.54 -6.91 -2.15
CA ALA A 38 11.86 -7.53 -2.30
C ALA A 38 12.21 -8.50 -1.15
N GLY A 39 11.70 -8.25 0.07
CA GLY A 39 11.83 -9.15 1.22
C GLY A 39 10.85 -10.33 1.23
N THR A 40 9.81 -10.30 0.40
CA THR A 40 8.71 -11.30 0.36
C THR A 40 9.01 -12.43 -0.65
N LEU A 41 10.25 -12.92 -0.70
CA LEU A 41 10.55 -14.26 -1.25
C LEU A 41 10.18 -15.34 -0.22
N ILE A 42 9.00 -15.22 0.40
CA ILE A 42 8.44 -16.32 1.17
C ILE A 42 7.97 -17.37 0.17
N ASN A 43 8.66 -18.51 0.19
CA ASN A 43 8.25 -19.73 -0.50
C ASN A 43 6.76 -19.99 -0.21
N LYS A 44 5.88 -19.62 -1.14
CA LYS A 44 4.47 -19.99 -1.10
C LYS A 44 4.40 -21.48 -1.37
N SER A 45 4.66 -22.29 -0.34
CA SER A 45 4.27 -23.69 -0.33
C SER A 45 2.74 -23.71 -0.44
N ILE A 46 2.25 -24.09 -1.61
CA ILE A 46 0.82 -24.21 -1.90
C ILE A 46 0.27 -25.33 -1.01
N PRO A 47 -0.73 -25.07 -0.15
CA PRO A 47 -1.37 -26.11 0.62
C PRO A 47 -2.07 -27.13 -0.30
N SER A 48 -1.82 -28.41 -0.08
CA SER A 48 -2.29 -29.53 -0.91
C SER A 48 -3.81 -29.64 -1.06
N TRP A 49 -4.60 -28.89 -0.27
CA TRP A 49 -6.06 -28.88 -0.35
C TRP A 49 -6.61 -28.05 -1.51
N TRP A 50 -5.79 -27.24 -2.18
CA TRP A 50 -6.15 -26.50 -3.42
C TRP A 50 -5.96 -27.32 -4.71
N ALA A 51 -5.41 -28.53 -4.64
CA ALA A 51 -5.07 -29.35 -5.81
C ALA A 51 -6.13 -30.44 -6.15
N ARG A 52 -7.40 -30.22 -5.79
CA ARG A 52 -8.52 -31.10 -6.18
C ARG A 52 -9.54 -30.35 -7.02
#